data_AF-A0A1M3PK24-F1
#
_entry.id   AF-A0A1M3PK24-F1
#
_cell.length_a   1.000
_cell.length_b   1.000
_cell.length_c   1.000
_cell.angle_alpha   90.00
_cell.angle_beta   90.00
_cell.angle_gamma   90.00
#
_symmetry.space_group_name_H-M   'P 1'
#
loop_
_entity.id
_entity.type
_entity.pdbx_description
1 polymer ?
#
loop_
_entity_poly.entity_id
_entity_poly.type
_entity_poly.pdbx_seq_one_letter_code
_entity_poly.pdbx_strand_id
1 'polypeptide(L)'
;MILSEQLHRALLDYAAIEAAVSTATPDRGDEAKRALLRDRRLLAEQLGQLGPLIEQDETLATDPETQREMSHLFAAMRYALALHQADWPVVRIDEDPVAYHSSAQHVQVKSAAFWRWCRDRLGLDDAPAAPEYHRPG
;
A
#
# COMPACT_ATOMS: atom_id res chain seq x y z
N MET A 1 4.83 20.86 4.53
CA MET A 1 5.36 20.29 5.78
C MET A 1 6.52 19.37 5.42
N ILE A 2 7.61 19.30 6.18
CA ILE A 2 8.76 18.44 5.86
C ILE A 2 8.82 17.33 6.91
N LEU A 3 8.49 16.10 6.53
CA LEU A 3 8.56 14.94 7.44
C LEU A 3 10.00 14.67 7.89
N SER A 4 10.17 13.87 8.94
CA SER A 4 11.49 13.30 9.23
C SER A 4 12.02 12.53 8.02
N GLU A 5 13.34 12.55 7.84
CA GLU A 5 14.00 11.81 6.76
C GLU A 5 13.66 10.32 6.82
N GLN A 6 13.55 9.77 8.03
CA GLN A 6 13.20 8.37 8.25
C GLN A 6 11.79 8.03 7.77
N LEU A 7 10.77 8.81 8.16
CA LEU A 7 9.39 8.57 7.72
C LEU A 7 9.26 8.81 6.21
N HIS A 8 9.88 9.87 5.69
CA HIS A 8 9.84 10.16 4.27
C HIS A 8 10.44 9.01 3.45
N ARG A 9 11.62 8.50 3.86
CA ARG A 9 12.26 7.37 3.18
C ARG A 9 11.41 6.10 3.24
N ALA A 10 10.86 5.78 4.42
CA ALA A 10 10.01 4.60 4.60
C ALA A 10 8.75 4.66 3.71
N LEU A 11 8.15 5.85 3.55
CA LEU A 11 7.01 6.03 2.65
C LEU A 11 7.41 5.77 1.19
N LEU A 12 8.55 6.30 0.74
CA LEU A 12 9.04 6.06 -0.63
C LEU A 12 9.35 4.58 -0.89
N ASP A 13 10.02 3.91 0.05
CA ASP A 13 10.35 2.49 -0.05
C ASP A 13 9.06 1.63 -0.10
N TYR A 14 8.08 1.93 0.76
CA TYR A 14 6.77 1.27 0.72
C TYR A 14 6.05 1.47 -0.62
N ALA A 15 6.06 2.69 -1.15
CA ALA A 15 5.38 2.99 -2.40
C ALA A 15 6.00 2.26 -3.60
N ALA A 16 7.33 2.11 -3.62
CA ALA A 16 8.03 1.32 -4.63
C ALA A 16 7.62 -0.16 -4.59
N ILE A 17 7.50 -0.73 -3.38
CA ILE A 17 7.08 -2.13 -3.20
C ILE A 17 5.61 -2.32 -3.60
N GLU A 18 4.74 -1.38 -3.23
CA GLU A 18 3.33 -1.42 -3.62
C GLU A 18 3.15 -1.37 -5.15
N ALA A 19 3.91 -0.52 -5.84
CA ALA A 19 3.93 -0.45 -7.30
C ALA A 19 4.41 -1.77 -7.92
N ALA A 20 5.45 -2.39 -7.37
CA ALA A 20 5.94 -3.69 -7.82
C ALA A 20 4.88 -4.79 -7.68
N VAL A 21 4.17 -4.85 -6.54
CA VAL A 21 3.09 -5.83 -6.32
C VAL A 21 1.89 -5.60 -7.24
N SER A 22 1.54 -4.34 -7.49
CA SER A 22 0.38 -4.01 -8.31
C SER A 22 0.59 -4.27 -9.80
N THR A 23 1.85 -4.25 -10.26
CA THR A 23 2.24 -4.51 -11.65
C THR A 23 2.58 -5.99 -11.92
N ALA A 24 2.64 -6.83 -10.87
CA ALA A 24 2.87 -8.25 -11.02
C ALA A 24 1.78 -8.87 -11.94
N THR A 25 2.19 -9.25 -13.15
CA THR A 25 1.34 -9.77 -14.22
C THR A 25 0.65 -11.09 -13.83
N PRO A 26 -0.48 -11.42 -14.48
CA PRO A 26 -1.24 -12.65 -14.22
C PRO A 26 -0.61 -13.90 -14.85
N ASP A 27 0.68 -13.90 -15.21
CA ASP A 27 1.37 -15.16 -15.48
C ASP A 27 1.57 -15.87 -14.14
N ARG A 28 0.70 -16.84 -13.85
CA ARG A 28 0.50 -17.44 -12.52
C ARG A 28 1.19 -18.79 -12.37
N GLY A 29 2.28 -18.98 -13.11
CA GLY A 29 3.21 -20.08 -12.87
C GLY A 29 3.77 -20.08 -11.45
N ASP A 30 4.31 -21.22 -11.02
CA ASP A 30 4.80 -21.39 -9.65
C ASP A 30 5.83 -20.35 -9.23
N GLU A 31 6.70 -19.90 -10.15
CA GLU A 31 7.70 -18.88 -9.82
C GLU A 31 7.07 -17.50 -9.58
N ALA A 32 6.06 -17.12 -10.34
CA ALA A 32 5.32 -15.88 -10.13
C ALA A 32 4.54 -15.90 -8.81
N LYS A 33 3.95 -17.06 -8.46
CA LYS A 33 3.32 -17.26 -7.14
C LYS A 33 4.32 -17.12 -5.99
N ARG A 34 5.53 -17.67 -6.15
CA ARG A 34 6.61 -17.48 -5.16
C ARG A 34 7.06 -16.04 -5.07
N ALA A 35 7.20 -15.33 -6.20
CA ALA A 35 7.51 -13.90 -6.21
C ALA A 35 6.45 -13.10 -5.46
N LEU A 36 5.17 -13.32 -5.77
CA LEU A 36 4.05 -12.66 -5.08
C LEU A 36 4.04 -12.93 -3.57
N LEU A 37 4.38 -14.15 -3.13
CA LEU A 37 4.52 -14.46 -1.70
C LEU A 37 5.66 -13.66 -1.05
N ARG A 38 6.82 -13.55 -1.71
CA ARG A 38 7.95 -12.75 -1.24
C ARG A 38 7.56 -11.27 -1.13
N ASP A 39 6.91 -10.73 -2.16
CA ASP A 39 6.55 -9.32 -2.20
C ASP A 39 5.47 -8.98 -1.17
N ARG A 40 4.46 -9.84 -0.99
CA ARG A 40 3.44 -9.68 0.06
C ARG A 40 4.04 -9.67 1.46
N ARG A 41 5.07 -10.49 1.71
CA ARG A 41 5.79 -10.51 2.98
C ARG A 41 6.55 -9.20 3.20
N LEU A 42 7.26 -8.73 2.19
CA LEU A 42 7.98 -7.45 2.25
C LEU A 42 7.01 -6.28 2.50
N LEU A 43 5.84 -6.29 1.86
CA LEU A 43 4.78 -5.32 2.08
C LEU A 43 4.28 -5.31 3.54
N ALA A 44 4.06 -6.49 4.11
CA ALA A 44 3.64 -6.63 5.51
C ALA A 44 4.72 -6.14 6.49
N GLU A 45 5.99 -6.43 6.22
CA GLU A 45 7.13 -5.96 7.01
C GLU A 45 7.22 -4.42 6.99
N GLN A 46 7.13 -3.80 5.81
CA GLN A 46 7.13 -2.34 5.66
C GLN A 46 5.93 -1.66 6.33
N LEU A 47 4.73 -2.24 6.20
CA LEU A 47 3.55 -1.74 6.89
C LEU A 47 3.68 -1.82 8.41
N GLY A 48 4.39 -2.83 8.93
CA GLY A 48 4.70 -2.93 10.35
C GLY A 48 5.62 -1.81 10.85
N GLN A 49 6.48 -1.27 9.98
CA GLN A 49 7.41 -0.18 10.31
C GLN A 49 6.76 1.21 10.19
N LEU A 50 5.90 1.42 9.20
CA LEU A 50 5.30 2.72 8.93
C LEU A 50 4.42 3.24 10.08
N GLY A 51 3.63 2.38 10.73
CA GLY A 51 2.75 2.79 11.83
C GLY A 51 3.49 3.51 12.96
N PRO A 52 4.49 2.86 13.59
CA PRO A 52 5.32 3.50 14.60
C PRO A 52 6.03 4.77 14.12
N LEU A 53 6.51 4.80 12.87
CA LEU A 53 7.16 5.99 12.30
C LEU A 53 6.20 7.18 12.19
N ILE A 54 4.94 6.94 11.82
CA ILE A 54 3.90 7.99 11.78
C ILE A 54 3.59 8.51 13.19
N GLU A 55 3.51 7.61 14.17
CA GLU A 55 3.23 7.97 15.57
C GLU A 55 4.38 8.76 16.22
N GLN A 56 5.62 8.48 15.82
CA GLN A 56 6.84 9.04 16.42
C GLN A 56 7.42 10.24 15.66
N ASP A 57 6.87 10.58 14.49
CA ASP A 57 7.39 11.69 13.68
C ASP A 57 7.18 13.03 14.39
N GLU A 58 8.29 13.69 14.70
CA GLU A 58 8.30 14.96 15.44
C GLU A 58 7.59 16.09 14.69
N THR A 59 7.61 16.06 13.35
CA THR A 59 6.94 17.09 12.54
C THR A 59 5.43 16.90 12.60
N LEU A 60 4.95 15.67 12.44
CA LEU A 60 3.53 15.34 12.60
C LEU A 60 3.04 15.62 14.02
N ALA A 61 3.89 15.44 15.04
CA ALA A 61 3.52 15.78 16.42
C ALA A 61 3.24 17.28 16.63
N THR A 62 3.79 18.16 15.78
CA THR A 62 3.47 19.60 15.81
C THR A 62 2.09 19.94 15.22
N ASP A 63 1.49 19.00 14.48
CA ASP A 63 0.15 19.13 13.90
C ASP A 63 -0.68 17.83 14.16
N PRO A 64 -1.30 17.73 15.35
CA PRO A 64 -2.05 16.53 15.75
C PRO A 64 -3.25 16.20 14.86
N GLU A 65 -3.79 17.17 14.13
CA GLU A 65 -4.87 16.94 13.18
C GLU A 65 -4.34 16.21 11.96
N THR A 66 -3.25 16.70 11.37
CA THR A 66 -2.56 16.05 10.25
C THR A 66 -2.05 14.66 10.62
N GLN A 67 -1.48 14.46 11.82
CA GLN A 67 -1.08 13.14 12.29
C GLN A 67 -2.27 12.18 12.38
N ARG A 68 -3.40 12.63 12.92
CA ARG A 68 -4.62 11.81 13.04
C ARG A 68 -5.20 11.43 11.68
N GLU A 69 -5.25 12.37 10.74
CA GLU A 69 -5.69 12.12 9.36
C GLU A 69 -4.79 11.08 8.68
N MET A 70 -3.46 11.23 8.80
CA MET A 70 -2.49 10.28 8.25
C MET A 70 -2.70 8.87 8.82
N SER A 71 -2.76 8.76 10.15
CA SER A 71 -2.96 7.48 10.84
C SER A 71 -4.28 6.82 10.46
N HIS A 72 -5.35 7.60 10.28
CA HIS A 72 -6.64 7.09 9.85
C HIS A 72 -6.59 6.50 8.43
N LEU A 73 -6.02 7.25 7.48
CA LEU A 73 -5.90 6.80 6.08
C LEU A 73 -4.95 5.60 5.96
N PHE A 74 -3.83 5.63 6.67
CA PHE A 74 -2.88 4.53 6.73
C PHE A 74 -3.54 3.26 7.30
N ALA A 75 -4.28 3.38 8.41
CA ALA A 75 -4.98 2.25 9.00
C ALA A 75 -6.05 1.67 8.05
N ALA A 76 -6.79 2.52 7.33
CA ALA A 76 -7.78 2.09 6.36
C ALA A 76 -7.16 1.32 5.18
N MET A 77 -6.04 1.81 4.65
CA MET A 77 -5.25 1.13 3.62
C MET A 77 -4.71 -0.21 4.12
N ARG A 78 -4.06 -0.22 5.30
CA ARG A 78 -3.49 -1.44 5.92
C ARG A 78 -4.57 -2.51 6.15
N TYR A 79 -5.74 -2.10 6.62
CA TYR A 79 -6.87 -3.01 6.83
C TYR A 79 -7.38 -3.61 5.51
N ALA A 80 -7.59 -2.78 4.48
CA ALA A 80 -8.04 -3.26 3.18
C ALA A 80 -7.06 -4.27 2.56
N LEU A 81 -5.76 -4.01 2.66
CA LEU A 81 -4.74 -4.94 2.19
C LEU A 81 -4.75 -6.26 2.97
N ALA A 82 -4.81 -6.20 4.30
CA ALA A 82 -4.86 -7.39 5.14
C ALA A 82 -6.07 -8.26 4.81
N LEU A 83 -7.23 -7.65 4.62
CA LEU A 83 -8.46 -8.34 4.22
C LEU A 83 -8.30 -8.98 2.83
N HIS A 84 -7.77 -8.24 1.84
CA HIS A 84 -7.50 -8.79 0.51
C HIS A 84 -6.57 -10.01 0.58
N GLN A 85 -5.49 -9.96 1.35
CA GLN A 85 -4.55 -11.07 1.47
C GLN A 85 -5.13 -12.28 2.21
N ALA A 86 -6.05 -12.05 3.17
CA ALA A 86 -6.75 -13.10 3.88
C ALA A 86 -7.79 -13.82 3.01
N ASP A 87 -8.55 -13.05 2.21
CA ASP A 87 -9.57 -13.59 1.29
C ASP A 87 -8.92 -14.27 0.07
N TRP A 88 -7.78 -13.73 -0.38
CA TRP A 88 -7.05 -14.17 -1.57
C TRP A 88 -5.63 -14.61 -1.25
N PRO A 89 -5.44 -15.72 -0.50
CA PRO A 89 -4.13 -16.32 -0.36
C PRO A 89 -3.61 -16.73 -1.75
N VAL A 90 -2.28 -16.73 -1.94
CA VAL A 90 -1.67 -16.91 -3.27
C VAL A 90 -2.11 -18.19 -3.98
N VAL A 91 -2.43 -19.24 -3.24
CA VAL A 91 -2.94 -20.51 -3.79
C VAL A 91 -4.35 -20.41 -4.39
N ARG A 92 -5.14 -19.40 -4.01
CA ARG A 92 -6.56 -19.24 -4.38
C ARG A 92 -6.82 -18.11 -5.39
N ILE A 93 -5.78 -17.38 -5.81
CA ILE A 93 -5.92 -16.24 -6.75
C ILE A 93 -6.48 -16.64 -8.12
N ASP A 94 -6.41 -17.94 -8.44
CA ASP A 94 -6.92 -18.56 -9.66
C ASP A 94 -8.37 -19.04 -9.58
N GLU A 95 -8.94 -19.16 -8.39
CA GLU A 95 -10.25 -19.77 -8.20
C GLU A 95 -11.37 -18.89 -8.78
N ASP A 96 -11.27 -17.57 -8.60
CA ASP A 96 -12.21 -16.58 -9.13
C ASP A 96 -11.48 -15.28 -9.46
N PRO A 97 -11.02 -15.12 -10.71
CA PRO A 97 -10.29 -13.93 -11.15
C PRO A 97 -11.10 -12.63 -11.02
N VAL A 98 -12.43 -12.69 -11.14
CA VAL A 98 -13.31 -11.51 -11.07
C VAL A 98 -13.37 -11.01 -9.63
N ALA A 99 -13.61 -11.91 -8.67
CA ALA A 99 -13.68 -11.55 -7.27
C ALA A 99 -12.29 -11.16 -6.71
N TYR A 100 -11.22 -11.81 -7.17
CA TYR A 100 -9.84 -11.38 -6.87
C TYR A 100 -9.59 -9.94 -7.33
N HIS A 101 -9.95 -9.63 -8.57
CA HIS A 101 -9.76 -8.30 -9.13
C HIS A 101 -10.59 -7.24 -8.39
N SER A 102 -11.84 -7.54 -8.07
CA SER A 102 -12.71 -6.66 -7.28
C SER A 102 -12.11 -6.36 -5.89
N SER A 103 -11.55 -7.37 -5.21
CA SER A 103 -10.87 -7.20 -3.93
C SER A 103 -9.60 -6.34 -4.07
N ALA A 104 -8.80 -6.56 -5.11
CA ALA A 104 -7.60 -5.76 -5.40
C ALA A 104 -7.95 -4.28 -5.69
N GLN A 105 -9.04 -4.01 -6.42
CA GLN A 105 -9.53 -2.65 -6.65
C GLN A 105 -9.87 -1.92 -5.34
N HIS A 106 -10.44 -2.62 -4.35
CA HIS A 106 -10.73 -2.01 -3.06
C HIS A 106 -9.44 -1.56 -2.35
N VAL A 107 -8.38 -2.37 -2.39
CA VAL A 107 -7.05 -1.98 -1.86
C VAL A 107 -6.54 -0.73 -2.58
N GLN A 108 -6.62 -0.71 -3.91
CA GLN A 108 -6.18 0.43 -4.72
C GLN A 108 -6.90 1.72 -4.38
N VAL A 109 -8.22 1.68 -4.15
CA VAL A 109 -8.99 2.87 -3.76
C VAL A 109 -8.49 3.45 -2.43
N LYS A 110 -8.18 2.58 -1.44
CA LYS A 110 -7.68 3.04 -0.14
C LYS A 110 -6.25 3.54 -0.21
N SER A 111 -5.39 2.85 -0.96
CA SER A 111 -4.03 3.27 -1.24
C SER A 111 -3.98 4.62 -1.96
N ALA A 112 -4.77 4.78 -3.03
CA ALA A 112 -4.87 6.02 -3.78
C ALA A 112 -5.33 7.20 -2.91
N ALA A 113 -6.28 6.96 -1.99
CA ALA A 113 -6.72 7.97 -1.04
C ALA A 113 -5.61 8.39 -0.08
N PHE A 114 -4.84 7.43 0.45
CA PHE A 114 -3.69 7.69 1.31
C PHE A 114 -2.61 8.49 0.57
N TRP A 115 -2.17 8.04 -0.61
CA TRP A 115 -1.10 8.71 -1.36
C TRP A 115 -1.50 10.08 -1.89
N ARG A 116 -2.75 10.26 -2.32
CA ARG A 116 -3.26 11.59 -2.68
C ARG A 116 -3.16 12.54 -1.50
N TRP A 117 -3.60 12.11 -0.33
CA TRP A 117 -3.49 12.93 0.87
C TRP A 117 -2.02 13.23 1.23
N CYS A 118 -1.13 12.24 1.13
CA CYS A 118 0.31 12.46 1.36
C CYS A 118 0.90 13.50 0.40
N ARG A 119 0.54 13.47 -0.88
CA ARG A 119 0.95 14.51 -1.84
C ARG A 119 0.40 15.88 -1.46
N ASP A 120 -0.92 15.96 -1.26
CA ASP A 120 -1.62 17.24 -1.03
C ASP A 120 -1.20 17.93 0.27
N ARG A 121 -0.91 17.16 1.33
CA ARG A 121 -0.59 17.69 2.67
C ARG A 121 0.90 17.69 2.99
N LEU A 122 1.65 16.72 2.48
CA LEU A 122 3.06 16.49 2.86
C LEU A 122 4.05 16.86 1.73
N GLY A 123 3.58 17.14 0.51
CA GLY A 123 4.44 17.44 -0.64
C GLY A 123 5.24 16.22 -1.13
N LEU A 124 4.66 15.03 -1.00
CA LEU A 124 5.29 13.74 -1.34
C LEU A 124 5.19 13.45 -2.85
N ASP A 125 5.73 14.34 -3.68
CA ASP A 125 5.51 14.37 -5.14
C ASP A 125 6.01 13.12 -5.88
N ASP A 126 6.98 12.39 -5.32
CA ASP A 126 7.53 11.15 -5.87
C ASP A 126 6.67 9.90 -5.56
N ALA A 127 5.57 10.05 -4.81
CA ALA A 127 4.68 8.92 -4.54
C ALA A 127 3.99 8.47 -5.84
N PRO A 128 4.05 7.16 -6.17
CA PRO A 128 3.52 6.62 -7.41
C PRO A 128 2.06 7.05 -7.61
N ALA A 129 1.73 7.39 -8.85
CA ALA A 129 0.34 7.45 -9.27
C ALA A 129 -0.29 6.09 -8.96
N ALA A 130 -1.51 6.08 -8.41
CA ALA A 130 -2.21 4.83 -8.15
C ALA A 130 -2.19 3.98 -9.43
N PRO A 131 -1.76 2.72 -9.37
CA PRO A 131 -1.62 1.90 -10.56
C PRO A 131 -2.96 1.82 -11.28
N GLU A 132 -3.01 2.30 -12.54
CA GLU A 132 -4.18 2.16 -13.39
C GLU A 132 -4.33 0.68 -13.76
N TYR A 133 -5.21 -0.03 -13.05
CA TYR A 133 -5.50 -1.41 -13.39
C TYR A 133 -6.38 -1.45 -14.64
N HIS A 134 -5.81 -1.85 -15.77
CA HIS A 134 -6.60 -2.19 -16.95
C HIS A 134 -7.56 -3.35 -16.59
N ARG A 135 -8.87 -3.12 -16.77
CA ARG A 135 -9.86 -4.19 -16.68
C ARG A 135 -9.43 -5.31 -17.64
N PRO A 136 -9.37 -6.58 -17.20
CA PRO A 136 -9.35 -7.67 -18.14
C PRO A 136 -10.66 -7.61 -18.94
N GLY A 137 -10.53 -7.52 -20.27
CA GLY A 137 -11.65 -7.62 -21.21
C GLY A 137 -12.15 -9.04 -21.36
#